data_AF-A0A2D6E0R0-F1
#
_entry.id   AF-A0A2D6E0R0-F1
#
_cell.length_a   1.000
_cell.length_b   1.000
_cell.length_c   1.000
_cell.angle_alpha   90.00
_cell.angle_beta   90.00
_cell.angle_gamma   90.00
#
_symmetry.space_group_name_H-M   'P 1'
#
loop_
_entity.id
_entity.type
_entity.pdbx_description
1 polymer ?
#
loop_
_entity_poly.entity_id
_entity_poly.type
_entity_poly.pdbx_seq_one_letter_code
_entity_poly.pdbx_strand_id
1 'polypeptide(L)'
;MKETNTYVGIADAHGIESWNRKEDVSDQSRAMKIIRADANRQRHAIYYEVEMEKGDAQTIEDILEDQDWELALHKLKHLAHTIRTMPNHEKSIKLIPNPDLDPWG
;
A
#
# COMPACT_ATOMS: atom_id res chain seq x y z
N MET A 1 4.80 -16.71 19.33
CA MET A 1 4.01 -15.96 18.34
C MET A 1 4.87 -14.79 17.92
N LYS A 2 5.08 -14.59 16.62
CA LYS A 2 5.77 -13.39 16.17
C LYS A 2 4.79 -12.21 16.26
N GLU A 3 5.29 -11.06 16.66
CA GLU A 3 4.50 -9.86 16.88
C GLU A 3 4.12 -9.23 15.52
N THR A 4 2.81 -9.07 15.29
CA THR A 4 2.24 -8.53 14.05
C THR A 4 1.64 -7.15 14.28
N ASN A 5 1.86 -6.24 13.34
CA ASN A 5 1.23 -4.91 13.33
C ASN A 5 0.37 -4.74 12.07
N THR A 6 -0.58 -3.80 12.13
CA THR A 6 -1.32 -3.38 10.95
C THR A 6 -0.72 -2.10 10.37
N TYR A 7 -0.46 -2.10 9.06
CA TYR A 7 0.03 -0.96 8.31
C TYR A 7 -1.00 -0.52 7.29
N VAL A 8 -1.05 0.77 7.01
CA VAL A 8 -2.00 1.40 6.10
C VAL A 8 -1.30 2.36 5.17
N GLY A 9 -1.88 2.57 4.00
CA GLY A 9 -1.23 3.39 2.99
C GLY A 9 -2.02 3.52 1.70
N ILE A 10 -1.36 4.17 0.73
CA ILE A 10 -1.83 4.25 -0.65
C ILE A 10 -0.79 3.57 -1.53
N ALA A 11 -1.24 2.83 -2.52
CA ALA A 11 -0.41 2.27 -3.58
C ALA A 11 -1.09 2.48 -4.94
N ASP A 12 -0.32 2.69 -6.00
CA ASP A 12 -0.84 2.86 -7.36
C ASP A 12 0.08 2.18 -8.40
N ALA A 13 -0.13 2.50 -9.69
CA ALA A 13 0.65 2.01 -10.82
C ALA A 13 2.17 2.06 -10.62
N HIS A 14 2.69 3.00 -9.81
CA HIS A 14 4.12 3.20 -9.58
C HIS A 14 4.63 2.62 -8.25
N GLY A 15 3.79 1.92 -7.48
CA GLY A 15 4.20 1.27 -6.23
C GLY A 15 3.55 1.85 -4.99
N ILE A 16 4.25 1.78 -3.84
CA ILE A 16 3.77 2.34 -2.57
C ILE A 16 3.95 3.86 -2.57
N GLU A 17 2.84 4.59 -2.41
CA GLU A 17 2.85 6.06 -2.26
C GLU A 17 2.99 6.48 -0.79
N SER A 18 2.37 5.72 0.12
CA SER A 18 2.54 5.96 1.56
C SER A 18 2.47 4.67 2.35
N TRP A 19 3.22 4.62 3.45
CA TRP A 19 3.33 3.49 4.38
C TRP A 19 3.33 4.02 5.81
N ASN A 20 2.37 3.62 6.63
CA ASN A 20 2.27 4.05 8.02
C ASN A 20 1.73 2.92 8.89
N ARG A 21 2.14 2.82 10.16
CA ARG A 21 1.43 1.98 11.12
C ARG A 21 0.03 2.53 11.35
N LYS A 22 -0.97 1.66 11.42
CA LYS A 22 -2.37 2.06 11.56
C LYS A 22 -2.62 2.86 12.84
N GLU A 23 -1.95 2.49 13.93
CA GLU A 23 -2.06 3.14 15.25
C GLU A 23 -1.57 4.59 15.25
N ASP A 24 -0.62 4.91 14.38
CA ASP A 24 -0.03 6.25 14.26
C ASP A 24 -0.83 7.17 13.32
N VAL A 25 -1.89 6.66 12.69
CA VAL A 25 -2.70 7.40 11.71
C VAL A 25 -4.12 7.61 12.22
N SER A 26 -4.48 8.87 12.45
CA SER A 26 -5.84 9.26 12.86
C SER A 26 -6.91 8.79 11.85
N ASP A 27 -8.14 8.61 12.34
CA ASP A 27 -9.28 8.24 11.50
C ASP A 27 -9.53 9.23 10.37
N GLN A 28 -9.37 10.54 10.65
CA GLN A 28 -9.47 11.59 9.65
C GLN A 28 -8.39 11.45 8.57
N SER A 29 -7.14 11.18 8.97
CA SER A 29 -6.05 10.96 8.03
C SER A 29 -6.29 9.73 7.14
N ARG A 30 -6.83 8.63 7.70
CA ARG A 30 -7.19 7.44 6.91
C ARG A 30 -8.34 7.74 5.93
N ALA A 31 -9.37 8.48 6.36
CA ALA A 31 -10.46 8.91 5.49
C ALA A 31 -9.95 9.77 4.31
N MET A 32 -9.03 10.69 4.56
CA MET A 32 -8.41 11.50 3.50
C MET A 32 -7.58 10.65 2.53
N LYS A 33 -6.87 9.61 3.01
CA LYS A 33 -6.15 8.67 2.14
C LYS A 33 -7.10 7.88 1.25
N ILE A 34 -8.25 7.44 1.77
CA ILE A 34 -9.30 6.76 0.98
C ILE A 34 -9.81 7.68 -0.12
N ILE A 35 -10.20 8.92 0.20
CA ILE A 35 -10.66 9.91 -0.78
C ILE A 35 -9.59 10.16 -1.85
N ARG A 36 -8.32 10.23 -1.46
CA ARG A 36 -7.20 10.41 -2.38
C ARG A 36 -7.02 9.21 -3.32
N ALA A 37 -7.12 7.98 -2.81
CA ALA A 37 -7.07 6.79 -3.66
C ALA A 37 -8.24 6.77 -4.66
N ASP A 38 -9.45 7.11 -4.22
CA ASP A 38 -10.65 7.20 -5.07
C ASP A 38 -10.56 8.31 -6.12
N ALA A 39 -9.87 9.40 -5.82
CA ALA A 39 -9.60 10.47 -6.78
C ALA A 39 -8.55 10.08 -7.84
N ASN A 40 -7.73 9.05 -7.56
CA ASN A 40 -6.61 8.64 -8.42
C ASN A 40 -6.84 7.26 -9.07
N ARG A 41 -8.09 6.86 -9.28
CA ARG A 41 -8.45 5.56 -9.85
C ARG A 41 -7.97 5.34 -11.28
N GLN A 42 -7.65 6.42 -12.01
CA GLN A 42 -7.02 6.33 -13.32
C GLN A 42 -5.66 5.61 -13.29
N ARG A 43 -4.92 5.68 -12.17
CA ARG A 43 -3.67 4.91 -11.92
C ARG A 43 -3.90 3.64 -11.10
N HIS A 44 -5.15 3.20 -11.02
CA HIS A 44 -5.56 2.08 -10.16
C HIS A 44 -5.23 2.28 -8.66
N ALA A 45 -5.07 3.52 -8.19
CA ALA A 45 -4.68 3.82 -6.82
C ALA A 45 -5.62 3.21 -5.77
N ILE A 46 -5.06 2.54 -4.76
CA ILE A 46 -5.80 1.87 -3.68
C ILE A 46 -5.37 2.40 -2.32
N TYR A 47 -6.32 2.52 -1.40
CA TYR A 47 -6.02 2.45 0.02
C TYR A 47 -5.94 0.98 0.43
N TYR A 48 -4.90 0.63 1.20
CA TYR A 48 -4.70 -0.72 1.72
C TYR A 48 -4.55 -0.72 3.24
N GLU A 49 -4.94 -1.83 3.85
CA GLU A 49 -4.54 -2.21 5.21
C GLU A 49 -3.92 -3.61 5.18
N VAL A 50 -2.73 -3.76 5.73
CA VAL A 50 -2.00 -5.04 5.74
C VAL A 50 -1.58 -5.42 7.15
N GLU A 51 -1.73 -6.70 7.46
CA GLU A 51 -1.17 -7.29 8.68
C GLU A 51 0.17 -7.95 8.35
N MET A 52 1.22 -7.62 9.12
CA MET A 52 2.58 -8.05 8.82
C MET A 52 3.41 -8.20 10.10
N GLU A 53 4.37 -9.13 10.08
CA GLU A 53 5.36 -9.26 11.14
C GLU A 53 6.33 -8.07 11.15
N LYS A 54 6.81 -7.68 12.33
CA LYS A 54 7.72 -6.53 12.48
C LYS A 54 8.98 -6.64 11.61
N GLY A 55 9.56 -7.82 11.46
CA GLY A 55 10.77 -8.03 10.64
C GLY A 55 10.53 -7.86 9.14
N ASP A 56 9.38 -8.34 8.66
CA ASP A 56 8.97 -8.16 7.27
C ASP A 56 8.62 -6.70 6.98
N ALA A 57 7.97 -6.02 7.94
CA ALA A 57 7.70 -4.59 7.84
C ALA A 57 8.99 -3.76 7.77
N GLN A 58 10.02 -4.12 8.55
CA GLN A 58 11.34 -3.48 8.44
C GLN A 58 11.94 -3.66 7.04
N THR A 59 11.77 -4.84 6.42
CA THR A 59 12.22 -5.06 5.04
C THR A 59 11.51 -4.11 4.07
N ILE A 60 10.22 -3.83 4.26
CA ILE A 60 9.50 -2.83 3.45
C ILE A 60 10.06 -1.43 3.71
N GLU A 61 10.28 -1.05 4.96
CA GLU A 61 10.83 0.25 5.34
C GLU A 61 12.21 0.49 4.71
N ASP A 62 13.12 -0.49 4.76
CA ASP A 62 14.45 -0.40 4.15
C ASP A 62 14.37 -0.17 2.62
N ILE A 63 13.45 -0.86 1.93
CA ILE A 63 13.26 -0.67 0.48
C ILE A 63 12.67 0.71 0.15
N LEU A 64 11.80 1.23 1.00
CA LEU A 64 11.23 2.58 0.85
C LEU A 64 12.29 3.66 1.11
N GLU A 65 13.25 3.43 2.02
CA GLU A 65 14.41 4.32 2.21
C GLU A 65 15.28 4.42 0.95
N ASP A 66 15.43 3.30 0.22
CA ASP A 66 16.09 3.22 -1.09
C ASP A 66 15.25 3.79 -2.24
N GLN A 67 14.03 4.25 -1.97
CA GLN A 67 13.07 4.83 -2.93
C GLN A 67 12.62 3.86 -4.04
N ASP A 68 12.70 2.55 -3.81
CA ASP A 68 12.19 1.54 -4.75
C ASP A 68 10.74 1.17 -4.43
N TRP A 69 9.83 2.07 -4.80
CA TRP A 69 8.40 1.99 -4.48
C TRP A 69 7.71 0.75 -5.09
N GLU A 70 8.16 0.33 -6.28
CA GLU A 70 7.64 -0.84 -6.98
C GLU A 70 8.06 -2.14 -6.30
N LEU A 71 9.35 -2.27 -5.98
CA LEU A 71 9.84 -3.43 -5.24
C LEU A 71 9.20 -3.51 -3.86
N ALA A 72 9.01 -2.38 -3.18
CA ALA A 72 8.33 -2.33 -1.89
C ALA A 72 6.90 -2.89 -2.00
N LEU A 73 6.15 -2.51 -3.05
CA LEU A 73 4.79 -3.03 -3.28
C LEU A 73 4.79 -4.53 -3.62
N HIS A 74 5.75 -5.01 -4.41
CA HIS A 74 5.90 -6.44 -4.70
C HIS A 74 6.19 -7.24 -3.43
N LYS A 75 7.10 -6.75 -2.57
CA LYS A 75 7.44 -7.40 -1.31
C LYS A 75 6.29 -7.38 -0.32
N LEU A 76 5.59 -6.26 -0.18
CA LEU A 76 4.41 -6.12 0.67
C LEU A 76 3.37 -7.20 0.35
N LYS A 77 3.09 -7.44 -0.93
CA LYS A 77 2.12 -8.46 -1.35
C LYS A 77 2.53 -9.89 -1.04
N HIS A 78 3.84 -10.14 -0.99
CA HIS A 78 4.38 -11.46 -0.71
C HIS A 78 4.43 -11.74 0.79
N LEU A 79 4.78 -10.73 1.59
CA LEU A 79 5.04 -10.85 3.03
C LEU A 79 3.80 -10.61 3.89
N ALA A 80 2.82 -9.84 3.42
CA ALA A 80 1.61 -9.55 4.19
C ALA A 80 0.81 -10.83 4.46
N HIS A 81 0.44 -11.05 5.72
CA HIS A 81 -0.46 -12.14 6.12
C HIS A 81 -1.87 -11.91 5.57
N THR A 82 -2.34 -10.66 5.62
CA THR A 82 -3.62 -10.25 5.06
C THR A 82 -3.49 -8.91 4.36
N ILE A 83 -4.26 -8.73 3.29
CA ILE A 83 -4.35 -7.47 2.55
C ILE A 83 -5.83 -7.15 2.40
N ARG A 84 -6.23 -5.98 2.90
CA ARG A 84 -7.58 -5.44 2.75
C ARG A 84 -7.52 -4.16 1.95
N THR A 85 -8.48 -3.99 1.04
CA THR A 85 -8.66 -2.76 0.27
C THR A 85 -10.09 -2.25 0.47
N MET A 86 -10.36 -1.05 -0.02
CA MET A 86 -11.74 -0.57 -0.13
C MET A 86 -12.56 -1.44 -1.11
N PRO A 87 -13.90 -1.47 -0.96
CA PRO A 87 -14.76 -2.13 -1.94
C PRO A 87 -14.49 -1.64 -3.37
N ASN A 88 -14.53 -2.55 -4.34
CA ASN A 88 -14.23 -2.32 -5.77
C ASN A 88 -12.75 -2.09 -6.12
N HIS A 89 -11.83 -2.10 -5.13
CA HIS A 89 -10.39 -1.94 -5.35
C HIS A 89 -9.64 -3.28 -5.40
N GLU A 90 -10.32 -4.40 -5.16
CA GLU A 90 -9.75 -5.75 -5.00
C GLU A 90 -9.13 -6.28 -6.29
N LYS A 91 -9.59 -5.79 -7.44
CA LYS A 91 -8.94 -6.09 -8.73
C LYS A 91 -7.67 -5.28 -8.93
N SER A 92 -7.62 -4.05 -8.40
CA SER A 92 -6.50 -3.14 -8.63
C SER A 92 -5.23 -3.58 -7.92
N ILE A 93 -5.32 -4.15 -6.72
CA ILE A 93 -4.16 -4.74 -6.03
C ILE A 93 -3.48 -5.84 -6.87
N LYS A 94 -4.18 -6.48 -7.82
CA LYS A 94 -3.57 -7.48 -8.71
C LYS A 94 -2.89 -6.87 -9.95
N LEU A 95 -3.22 -5.62 -10.27
CA LEU A 95 -2.79 -4.94 -11.49
C LEU A 95 -1.57 -4.04 -11.27
N ILE A 96 -1.50 -3.38 -10.10
CA ILE A 96 -0.37 -2.52 -9.73
C ILE A 96 0.76 -3.34 -9.06
N PRO A 97 2.01 -2.89 -8.93
CA PRO A 97 2.56 -1.81 -9.75
C PRO A 97 2.62 -2.29 -11.21
N ASN A 98 2.29 -1.37 -12.10
CA ASN A 98 2.41 -1.53 -13.54
C ASN A 98 2.35 -0.11 -14.14
N PRO A 99 3.51 0.50 -14.43
CA PRO A 99 3.59 1.87 -14.97
C PRO A 99 2.77 2.08 -16.25
N ASP A 100 2.55 1.03 -17.06
CA ASP A 100 1.72 1.12 -18.28
C ASP A 100 0.25 1.46 -17.99
N LEU A 101 -0.19 1.36 -16.73
CA LEU A 101 -1.52 1.77 -16.29
C LEU A 101 -1.62 3.27 -16.01
N ASP A 102 -0.50 4.02 -16.02
CA ASP A 102 -0.53 5.46 -15.88
C ASP A 102 -0.90 6.14 -17.22
N PRO A 103 -2.05 6.83 -17.31
CA PRO A 103 -2.43 7.52 -18.55
C PRO A 103 -1.51 8.68 -18.93
N TRP A 104 -0.58 9.08 -18.05
CA TRP A 104 0.26 10.27 -18.23
C TRP A 104 1.72 9.98 -18.56
N GLY A 105 2.17 8.72 -18.43
CA GLY A 105 3.58 8.33 -18.60
C GLY A 105 4.40 8.56 -17.34
#